data_AF-L1NG97-F1
#
_entry.id   AF-L1NG97-F1
#
_cell.length_a   1.000
_cell.length_b   1.000
_cell.length_c   1.000
_cell.angle_alpha   90.00
_cell.angle_beta   90.00
_cell.angle_gamma   90.00
#
_symmetry.space_group_name_H-M   'P 1'
#
loop_
_entity.id
_entity.type
_entity.pdbx_description
1 polymer ?
#
loop_
_entity_poly.entity_id
_entity_poly.type
_entity_poly.pdbx_seq_one_letter_code
_entity_poly.pdbx_strand_id
1 'polypeptide(L)' 'MKKIKIFLIALIGAVAVSCNEPDYYTGVVINKKFKPMYYNDVYSITLMCDDGKHFIRVDETTYHKYNIGDVATIENPIW' A
#
# COMPACT_ATOMS: atom_id res chain seq x y z
N MET A 1 -11.59 -7.73 -39.68
CA MET A 1 -12.22 -8.02 -38.36
C MET A 1 -11.35 -8.82 -37.38
N LYS A 2 -10.57 -9.85 -37.79
CA LYS A 2 -9.72 -10.62 -36.86
C LYS A 2 -8.63 -9.80 -36.15
N LYS A 3 -8.01 -8.82 -36.82
CA LYS A 3 -6.91 -8.00 -36.26
C LYS A 3 -7.35 -7.05 -35.13
N ILE A 4 -8.57 -6.51 -35.17
CA ILE A 4 -9.12 -5.62 -34.13
C ILE A 4 -9.32 -6.37 -32.81
N LYS A 5 -9.76 -7.63 -32.88
CA LYS A 5 -9.95 -8.47 -31.68
C LYS A 5 -8.65 -8.72 -30.92
N ILE A 6 -7.54 -8.89 -31.65
CA ILE A 6 -6.21 -9.09 -31.04
C ILE A 6 -5.73 -7.81 -30.35
N PHE A 7 -6.00 -6.66 -30.97
CA PHE A 7 -5.63 -5.35 -30.41
C PHE A 7 -6.36 -5.04 -29.10
N LEU A 8 -7.66 -5.37 -29.02
CA LEU A 8 -8.45 -5.21 -27.79
C LEU A 8 -7.96 -6.10 -26.65
N ILE A 9 -7.58 -7.35 -26.93
CA ILE A 9 -7.03 -8.27 -25.92
C ILE A 9 -5.67 -7.78 -25.41
N ALA A 10 -4.80 -7.30 -26.30
CA ALA A 10 -3.52 -6.73 -25.93
C ALA A 10 -3.68 -5.46 -25.07
N LEU A 11 -4.68 -4.62 -25.37
CA LEU A 11 -4.96 -3.41 -24.61
C LEU A 11 -5.47 -3.73 -23.19
N ILE A 12 -6.36 -4.71 -23.05
CA ILE A 12 -6.84 -5.17 -21.73
C ILE A 12 -5.71 -5.80 -20.92
N GLY A 13 -4.83 -6.56 -21.58
CA GLY A 13 -3.63 -7.12 -20.96
C GLY A 13 -2.69 -6.04 -20.44
N ALA A 14 -2.42 -5.00 -21.23
CA ALA A 14 -1.52 -3.90 -20.85
C ALA A 14 -2.05 -3.05 -19.69
N VAL A 15 -3.37 -2.81 -19.62
CA VAL A 15 -3.98 -2.05 -18.52
C VAL A 15 -3.93 -2.83 -17.20
N ALA A 16 -4.10 -4.15 -17.24
CA ALA A 16 -4.05 -5.01 -16.06
C ALA A 16 -2.65 -5.05 -15.39
N VAL A 17 -1.56 -4.89 -16.16
CA VAL A 17 -0.19 -4.87 -15.62
C VAL A 17 0.20 -3.52 -15.00
N SER A 18 -0.59 -2.45 -15.22
CA SER A 18 -0.35 -1.14 -14.60
C SER A 18 -0.93 -1.00 -13.19
N CYS A 19 -1.70 -1.99 -12.72
CA CYS A 19 -2.16 -2.09 -11.33
C CYS A 19 -1.11 -2.75 -10.42
N ASN A 20 0.17 -2.41 -10.59
CA ASN A 20 1.14 -2.72 -9.54
C ASN A 20 0.90 -1.72 -8.41
N GLU A 21 0.87 -2.23 -7.17
CA GLU A 21 0.82 -1.36 -6.00
C GLU A 21 2.04 -0.42 -6.01
N PRO A 22 1.89 0.84 -5.57
CA PRO A 22 3.00 1.79 -5.57
C PRO A 22 4.10 1.35 -4.62
N ASP A 23 5.35 1.72 -4.93
CA ASP A 23 6.52 1.40 -4.08
C ASP A 23 6.48 2.10 -2.72
N TYR A 24 5.69 3.18 -2.60
CA TYR A 24 5.52 3.93 -1.36
C TYR A 24 4.13 4.55 -1.30
N TYR A 25 3.65 4.74 -0.08
CA TYR A 25 2.42 5.47 0.22
C TYR A 25 2.77 6.74 0.98
N THR A 26 2.24 7.87 0.53
CA THR A 26 2.33 9.15 1.25
C THR A 26 0.95 9.63 1.64
N GLY A 27 0.73 9.83 2.93
CA GLY A 27 -0.58 10.24 3.43
C GLY A 27 -0.56 10.61 4.90
N VAL A 28 -1.72 10.96 5.43
CA VAL A 28 -1.89 11.26 6.85
C VAL A 28 -2.08 9.96 7.63
N VAL A 29 -1.35 9.78 8.72
CA VAL A 29 -1.54 8.66 9.64
C VAL A 29 -2.87 8.83 10.36
N ILE A 30 -3.86 8.00 10.02
CA ILE A 30 -5.20 8.08 10.62
C ILE A 30 -5.44 7.02 11.69
N ASN A 31 -4.62 5.97 11.72
CA ASN A 31 -4.74 4.92 12.72
C ASN A 31 -3.44 4.13 12.87
N LYS A 32 -3.23 3.58 14.06
CA LYS A 32 -2.09 2.72 14.40
C LYS A 32 -2.62 1.49 15.15
N LYS A 33 -2.16 0.29 14.78
CA LYS A 33 -2.52 -0.96 15.46
C LYS A 33 -1.27 -1.77 15.79
N PHE A 34 -1.18 -2.15 17.05
CA PHE A 34 -0.21 -3.12 17.56
C PHE A 34 -0.97 -4.40 17.93
N LYS A 35 -0.46 -5.54 17.48
CA LYS A 35 -0.97 -6.85 17.88
C LYS A 35 0.21 -7.71 18.32
N PRO A 36 0.32 -8.04 19.62
CA PRO A 36 1.32 -8.97 20.07
C PRO A 36 0.99 -10.36 19.52
N MET A 37 1.99 -11.07 18.98
CA MET A 37 1.88 -12.50 18.72
C MET A 37 2.99 -13.25 19.46
N TYR A 38 2.75 -14.52 19.77
CA TYR A 38 3.61 -15.35 20.60
C TYR A 38 5.09 -15.41 20.15
N TYR A 39 5.35 -15.19 18.86
CA TYR A 39 6.70 -15.20 18.28
C TYR A 39 7.10 -13.93 17.53
N ASN A 40 6.15 -13.07 17.15
CA ASN A 40 6.42 -11.88 16.33
C ASN A 40 5.34 -10.82 16.56
N ASP A 41 5.74 -9.69 17.11
CA ASP A 41 4.86 -8.54 17.23
C ASP A 41 4.54 -7.95 15.85
N VAL A 42 3.28 -7.63 15.64
CA VAL A 42 2.81 -7.03 14.38
C VAL A 42 2.44 -5.58 14.60
N TYR A 43 3.18 -4.70 13.93
CA TYR A 43 2.93 -3.27 13.90
C TYR A 43 2.31 -2.88 12.56
N SER A 44 1.28 -2.04 12.60
CA SER A 44 0.61 -1.57 11.39
C SER A 44 0.15 -0.13 11.51
N ILE A 45 0.32 0.60 10.42
CA ILE A 45 -0.11 1.98 10.24
C ILE A 45 -1.19 2.00 9.16
N THR A 46 -2.20 2.84 9.35
CA THR A 46 -3.17 3.13 8.29
C THR A 46 -3.02 4.57 7.85
N LEU A 47 -2.72 4.77 6.56
CA LEU A 47 -2.61 6.07 5.93
C LEU A 47 -3.91 6.41 5.20
N MET A 48 -4.29 7.68 5.25
CA MET A 48 -5.21 8.28 4.31
C MET A 48 -4.37 9.01 3.26
N CYS A 49 -4.25 8.40 2.10
CA CYS A 49 -3.61 8.96 0.90
C CYS A 49 -4.68 9.61 0.02
N ASP A 50 -4.27 10.20 -1.09
CA ASP A 50 -5.14 10.81 -2.09
C ASP A 50 -6.01 9.79 -2.85
N ASP A 51 -5.46 8.60 -3.10
CA ASP A 51 -6.12 7.47 -3.75
C ASP A 51 -6.96 6.61 -2.80
N GLY A 52 -6.84 6.84 -1.48
CA GLY A 52 -7.69 6.23 -0.47
C GLY A 52 -6.95 5.78 0.79
N LYS A 53 -7.54 4.80 1.46
CA LYS A 53 -7.06 4.31 2.75
C LYS A 53 -6.19 3.08 2.57
N HIS A 54 -4.95 3.16 3.03
CA HIS A 54 -3.96 2.08 2.89
C HIS A 54 -3.53 1.54 4.25
N PHE A 55 -3.59 0.21 4.40
CA PHE A 55 -3.15 -0.49 5.59
C PHE A 55 -1.78 -1.12 5.35
N ILE A 56 -0.78 -0.67 6.08
CA ILE A 56 0.62 -1.03 5.85
C ILE A 56 1.17 -1.66 7.12
N ARG A 57 1.77 -2.84 7.00
CA ARG A 57 2.56 -3.44 8.08
C ARG A 57 3.94 -2.82 8.08
N VAL A 58 4.45 -2.46 9.25
CA VAL A 58 5.73 -1.77 9.39
C VAL A 58 6.55 -2.42 10.49
N ASP A 59 7.84 -2.12 10.54
CA ASP A 59 8.68 -2.46 11.69
C ASP A 59 8.34 -1.56 12.91
N GLU A 60 8.82 -1.96 14.08
CA GLU A 60 8.60 -1.25 15.35
C GLU A 60 9.15 0.19 15.33
N THR A 61 10.30 0.42 14.69
CA THR A 61 10.94 1.75 14.62
C THR A 61 10.07 2.70 13.81
N THR A 62 9.63 2.26 12.64
CA THR A 62 8.71 3.04 11.79
C THR A 62 7.38 3.26 12.48
N TYR A 63 6.86 2.27 13.23
CA TYR A 63 5.65 2.43 14.02
C TYR A 63 5.78 3.54 15.04
N HIS A 64 6.87 3.61 15.81
CA HIS A 64 7.04 4.63 16.84
C HIS A 64 7.49 5.99 16.31
N LYS A 65 7.98 6.08 15.08
CA LYS A 65 8.41 7.34 14.44
C LYS A 65 7.27 8.33 14.20
N TYR A 66 6.07 7.85 13.85
CA TYR A 66 4.96 8.69 13.44
C TYR A 66 3.78 8.64 14.43
N ASN A 67 3.12 9.78 14.65
CA ASN A 67 1.89 9.90 15.42
C ASN A 67 0.65 9.98 14.53
N ILE A 68 -0.53 9.76 15.11
CA ILE A 68 -1.79 10.00 14.40
C ILE A 68 -1.92 11.50 14.10
N GLY A 69 -2.23 11.83 12.85
CA GLY A 69 -2.28 13.20 12.33
C GLY A 69 -1.02 13.62 11.57
N ASP A 70 0.09 12.89 11.71
CA ASP A 70 1.31 13.19 10.96
C ASP A 70 1.18 12.81 9.49
N VAL A 71 1.80 13.59 8.61
CA VAL A 71 2.04 13.18 7.22
C VAL A 71 3.26 12.27 7.18
N ALA A 72 3.12 11.08 6.62
CA ALA A 72 4.18 10.09 6.52
C ALA A 72 4.30 9.54 5.09
N THR A 73 5.54 9.28 4.68
CA THR A 73 5.86 8.46 3.52
C THR A 73 6.40 7.14 4.03
N ILE A 74 5.76 6.04 3.65
CA ILE A 74 6.08 4.67 4.09
C ILE A 74 6.23 3.82 2.84
N GLU A 75 7.35 3.10 2.72
CA GLU A 75 7.56 2.13 1.65
C GLU A 75 6.48 1.05 1.70
N ASN A 76 5.93 0.69 0.55
CA ASN A 76 5.03 -0.46 0.45
C ASN A 76 5.87 -1.71 0.56
N PRO A 77 5.72 -2.50 1.62
CA PRO A 77 6.56 -3.65 1.79
C PRO A 77 6.00 -4.76 0.88
N ILE A 78 6.71 -5.04 -0.21
CA ILE A 78 6.43 -6.16 -1.10
C ILE A 78 6.95 -7.42 -0.39
N TRP A 79 6.07 -8.17 0.29
CA TRP A 79 6.39 -9.45 0.95
C TRP A 79 5.99 -10.62 0.05
#